data_AF-A0A7S2J330-F1
#
_entry.id   AF-A0A7S2J330-F1
#
_cell.length_a   1.000
_cell.length_b   1.000
_cell.length_c   1.000
_cell.angle_alpha   90.00
_cell.angle_beta   90.00
_cell.angle_gamma   90.00
#
_symmetry.space_group_name_H-M   'P 1'
#
loop_
_entity.id
_entity.type
_entity.pdbx_description
1 polymer ?
#
loop_
_entity_poly.entity_id
_entity_poly.type
_entity_poly.pdbx_seq_one_letter_code
_entity_poly.pdbx_strand_id
1 'polypeptide(L)'
;RVAPGSSPTPRRRAAMGHDYEPLVGEVRLGSLVEVHGLSQTEEAAYSHPVNGVYGQATSYAGGSADTFRVHLANGIIGHFHPKNLRVARDIKRPGEGGSPSAFDLLMGPRTDASILGQELSRSLLEKGFCVLKYTDTEESSVLKTVTALGSMAAEDVLRRFPEECESGYLGRGCKGKACWMDYAEDSALSDEEALRASDKNLSYLAEVLAPFSHNLLGDHIDERTSALVCLSMKKDEERDYPFPEPDDHTLGVFLQTWRRTLVRAVHFIGPGTASIELTLKDGTDSILALLQRSVSIQAAPGTVFLFRADTYDYKCTAPDETLMVIANYLSRGQQYKVLDVEGNVAWLSREGPTPSVDKGIHVVNTSVRLPGGMECDFSYCTGLVGGVDVGVEVPHQRWDLEAYWSSDECHFEANQTTT
;
A
#
# COMPACT_ATOMS: atom_id res chain seq x y z
N ARG A 1 -37.99 7.34 -10.20
CA ARG A 1 -38.21 7.88 -11.57
C ARG A 1 -36.85 8.19 -12.16
N VAL A 2 -36.34 7.29 -13.00
CA VAL A 2 -34.99 7.33 -13.59
C VAL A 2 -35.06 8.17 -14.87
N ALA A 3 -34.19 9.16 -15.00
CA ALA A 3 -34.08 10.00 -16.19
C ALA A 3 -33.33 9.24 -17.31
N PRO A 4 -33.70 9.43 -18.60
CA PRO A 4 -33.12 8.68 -19.70
C PRO A 4 -31.81 9.30 -20.21
N GLY A 5 -30.80 8.44 -20.32
CA GLY A 5 -29.68 8.41 -21.28
C GLY A 5 -29.22 9.69 -21.98
N SER A 6 -28.11 10.25 -21.51
CA SER A 6 -27.20 11.04 -22.34
C SER A 6 -26.40 10.11 -23.26
N SER A 7 -26.52 10.31 -24.57
CA SER A 7 -25.77 9.58 -25.60
C SER A 7 -24.26 9.83 -25.47
N PRO A 8 -23.42 8.79 -25.67
CA PRO A 8 -21.97 8.95 -25.66
C PRO A 8 -21.55 9.74 -26.90
N THR A 9 -20.90 10.89 -26.67
CA THR A 9 -20.29 11.71 -27.71
C THR A 9 -19.21 10.88 -28.42
N PRO A 10 -19.17 10.83 -29.76
CA PRO A 10 -18.17 10.04 -30.47
C PRO A 10 -16.77 10.62 -30.19
N ARG A 11 -15.93 9.86 -29.48
CA ARG A 11 -14.49 10.16 -29.35
C ARG A 11 -13.92 10.24 -30.78
N ARG A 12 -13.46 11.44 -31.17
CA ARG A 12 -12.66 11.64 -32.38
C ARG A 12 -11.48 10.66 -32.34
N ARG A 13 -11.51 9.64 -33.20
CA ARG A 13 -10.32 8.87 -33.56
C ARG A 13 -9.35 9.84 -34.22
N ALA A 14 -8.35 10.30 -33.47
CA ALA A 14 -7.19 10.95 -34.05
C ALA A 14 -6.61 9.99 -35.10
N ALA A 15 -6.41 10.47 -36.32
CA ALA A 15 -5.76 9.69 -37.36
C ALA A 15 -4.38 9.28 -36.84
N MET A 16 -4.13 7.97 -36.72
CA MET A 16 -2.80 7.45 -36.44
C MET A 16 -1.93 7.72 -37.66
N GLY A 17 -1.30 8.90 -37.71
CA GLY A 17 -0.08 9.06 -38.48
C GLY A 17 0.90 8.02 -37.96
N HIS A 18 1.49 7.23 -38.84
CA HIS A 18 2.66 6.45 -38.49
C HIS A 18 3.78 7.44 -38.20
N ASP A 19 3.83 7.92 -36.96
CA ASP A 19 4.92 8.75 -36.46
C ASP A 19 6.18 7.89 -36.57
N TYR A 20 6.98 8.20 -37.59
CA TYR A 20 8.26 7.57 -37.80
C TYR A 20 9.14 7.88 -36.58
N GLU A 21 9.39 6.89 -35.74
CA GLU A 21 10.31 7.03 -34.61
C GLU A 21 11.74 6.81 -35.09
N PRO A 22 12.56 7.87 -35.18
CA PRO A 22 13.90 7.75 -35.71
C PRO A 22 14.77 6.90 -34.77
N LEU A 23 15.42 5.88 -35.34
CA LEU A 23 16.52 5.16 -34.69
C LEU A 23 17.81 5.89 -35.02
N VAL A 24 18.36 6.62 -34.05
CA VAL A 24 19.61 7.37 -34.22
C VAL A 24 20.69 6.72 -33.38
N GLY A 25 21.67 6.10 -34.05
CA GLY A 25 22.59 5.16 -33.41
C GLY A 25 21.84 3.91 -32.93
N GLU A 26 21.93 3.60 -31.64
CA GLU A 26 21.18 2.51 -31.01
C GLU A 26 19.96 2.98 -30.20
N VAL A 27 19.81 4.29 -30.00
CA VAL A 27 18.81 4.86 -29.09
C VAL A 27 17.47 5.01 -29.82
N ARG A 28 16.42 4.50 -29.20
CA ARG A 28 15.01 4.69 -29.62
C ARG A 28 14.29 5.60 -28.65
N LEU A 29 13.28 6.32 -29.13
CA LEU A 29 12.38 7.04 -28.24
C LEU A 29 11.66 6.03 -27.33
N GLY A 30 11.47 6.40 -26.07
CA GLY A 30 10.94 5.54 -25.01
C GLY A 30 11.95 4.56 -24.39
N SER A 31 13.13 4.36 -24.99
CA SER A 31 14.13 3.42 -24.47
C SER A 31 14.81 3.93 -23.19
N LEU A 32 15.20 2.98 -22.35
CA LEU A 32 16.03 3.21 -21.18
C LEU A 32 17.49 3.45 -21.62
N VAL A 33 18.01 4.62 -21.29
CA VAL A 33 19.36 5.05 -21.66
C VAL A 33 20.15 5.44 -20.42
N GLU A 34 21.46 5.28 -20.50
CA GLU A 34 22.43 5.76 -19.52
C GLU A 34 23.22 6.91 -20.14
N VAL A 35 23.32 8.02 -19.43
CA VAL A 35 24.16 9.15 -19.84
C VAL A 35 25.61 8.80 -19.55
N HIS A 36 26.49 8.95 -20.54
CA HIS A 36 27.91 8.67 -20.36
C HIS A 36 28.83 9.62 -21.14
N GLY A 37 30.10 9.69 -20.71
CA GLY A 37 31.17 10.33 -21.47
C GLY A 37 31.03 11.85 -21.62
N LEU A 38 30.31 12.51 -20.72
CA LEU A 38 30.31 13.97 -20.65
C LEU A 38 31.66 14.47 -20.14
N SER A 39 32.09 15.61 -20.68
CA SER A 39 33.24 16.34 -20.14
C SER A 39 32.88 16.99 -18.79
N GLN A 40 33.88 17.26 -17.95
CA GLN A 40 33.67 17.96 -16.67
C GLN A 40 32.96 19.32 -16.84
N THR A 41 33.21 20.00 -17.97
CA THR A 41 32.54 21.27 -18.30
C THR A 41 31.07 21.10 -18.65
N GLU A 42 30.69 20.02 -19.32
CA GLU A 42 29.29 19.71 -19.64
C GLU A 42 28.54 19.22 -18.40
N GLU A 43 29.19 18.41 -17.56
CA GLU A 43 28.60 17.93 -16.31
C GLU A 43 28.37 19.06 -15.30
N ALA A 44 29.28 20.04 -15.23
CA ALA A 44 29.13 21.23 -14.39
C ALA A 44 27.94 22.13 -14.76
N ALA A 45 27.29 21.92 -15.91
CA ALA A 45 26.07 22.63 -16.28
C ALA A 45 24.83 22.13 -15.51
N TYR A 46 24.91 20.98 -14.85
CA TYR A 46 23.83 20.35 -14.11
C TYR A 46 24.04 20.52 -12.60
N SER A 47 22.95 20.57 -11.83
CA SER A 47 23.00 20.67 -10.37
C SER A 47 23.56 19.42 -9.69
N HIS A 48 23.46 18.27 -10.35
CA HIS A 48 23.90 16.97 -9.86
C HIS A 48 24.70 16.22 -10.93
N PRO A 49 25.59 15.29 -10.54
CA PRO A 49 26.26 14.40 -11.48
C PRO A 49 25.23 13.63 -12.32
N VAL A 50 25.34 13.76 -13.63
CA VAL A 50 24.44 13.08 -14.60
C VAL A 50 25.13 11.89 -15.28
N ASN A 51 26.46 11.82 -15.22
CA ASN A 51 27.23 10.74 -15.83
C ASN A 51 27.00 9.42 -15.05
N GLY A 52 26.53 8.38 -15.74
CA GLY A 52 26.11 7.11 -15.15
C GLY A 52 24.66 7.06 -14.67
N VAL A 53 23.90 8.16 -14.83
CA VAL A 53 22.48 8.20 -14.45
C VAL A 53 21.61 7.66 -15.59
N TYR A 54 20.66 6.81 -15.23
CA TYR A 54 19.67 6.25 -16.16
C TYR A 54 18.50 7.21 -16.39
N GLY A 55 17.92 7.18 -17.59
CA GLY A 55 16.77 7.98 -17.97
C GLY A 55 16.00 7.41 -19.16
N GLN A 56 14.92 8.09 -19.54
CA GLN A 56 14.12 7.74 -20.70
C GLN A 56 14.31 8.80 -21.81
N ALA A 57 14.68 8.36 -23.02
CA ALA A 57 14.74 9.24 -24.18
C ALA A 57 13.31 9.59 -24.65
N THR A 58 12.91 10.87 -24.60
CA THR A 58 11.52 11.27 -24.88
C THR A 58 11.34 11.88 -26.26
N SER A 59 12.26 12.74 -26.70
CA SER A 59 12.23 13.33 -28.04
C SER A 59 13.63 13.46 -28.63
N TYR A 60 13.69 13.61 -29.96
CA TYR A 60 14.94 13.80 -30.70
C TYR A 60 14.84 15.05 -31.59
N ALA A 61 15.79 15.95 -31.44
CA ALA A 61 15.92 17.15 -32.25
C ALA A 61 17.02 16.94 -33.30
N GLY A 62 16.63 16.54 -34.51
CA GLY A 62 17.54 16.38 -35.64
C GLY A 62 18.06 17.70 -36.21
N GLY A 63 18.96 17.61 -37.20
CA GLY A 63 19.52 18.77 -37.88
C GLY A 63 20.79 19.27 -37.21
N SER A 64 20.88 20.58 -36.93
CA SER A 64 22.08 21.19 -36.33
C SER A 64 22.26 20.89 -34.84
N ALA A 65 21.18 20.53 -34.13
CA ALA A 65 21.23 20.24 -32.71
C ALA A 65 21.71 18.82 -32.42
N ASP A 66 21.26 17.82 -33.18
CA ASP A 66 21.58 16.39 -33.02
C ASP A 66 21.59 15.94 -31.54
N THR A 67 20.49 16.19 -30.84
CA THR A 67 20.35 15.84 -29.41
C THR A 67 19.05 15.13 -29.10
N PHE A 68 19.11 14.19 -28.16
CA PHE A 68 17.96 13.60 -27.51
C PHE A 68 17.62 14.40 -26.25
N ARG A 69 16.33 14.67 -26.05
CA ARG A 69 15.80 15.07 -24.75
C ARG A 69 15.61 13.81 -23.90
N VAL A 70 16.22 13.77 -22.73
CA VAL A 70 16.18 12.62 -21.81
C VAL A 70 15.69 13.09 -20.44
N HIS A 71 14.73 12.35 -19.88
CA HIS A 71 14.27 12.53 -18.50
C HIS A 71 14.99 11.52 -17.61
N LEU A 72 15.86 12.00 -16.72
CA LEU A 72 16.70 11.17 -15.86
C LEU A 72 15.97 10.74 -14.58
N ALA A 73 16.39 9.63 -14.00
CA ALA A 73 15.82 9.05 -12.78
C ALA A 73 16.04 9.91 -11.51
N ASN A 74 16.85 10.96 -11.61
CA ASN A 74 17.07 11.96 -10.56
C ASN A 74 16.24 13.24 -10.78
N GLY A 75 15.27 13.23 -11.70
CA GLY A 75 14.40 14.38 -12.00
C GLY A 75 14.99 15.39 -13.00
N ILE A 76 16.25 15.24 -13.42
CA ILE A 76 16.87 16.17 -14.37
C ILE A 76 16.38 15.88 -15.79
N ILE A 77 15.97 16.93 -16.49
CA ILE A 77 15.68 16.89 -17.93
C ILE A 77 16.86 17.51 -18.67
N GLY A 78 17.52 16.73 -19.51
CA GLY A 78 18.71 17.17 -20.25
C GLY A 78 18.61 16.92 -21.75
N HIS A 79 19.43 17.64 -22.52
CA HIS A 79 19.63 17.42 -23.95
C HIS A 79 21.02 16.83 -24.16
N PHE A 80 21.08 15.59 -24.65
CA PHE A 80 22.32 14.85 -24.79
C PHE A 80 22.53 14.42 -26.23
N HIS A 81 23.76 14.54 -26.70
CA HIS A 81 24.13 14.06 -28.03
C HIS A 81 24.06 12.52 -28.06
N PRO A 82 23.67 11.88 -29.18
CA PRO A 82 23.64 10.41 -29.28
C PRO A 82 24.92 9.69 -28.83
N LYS A 83 26.10 10.30 -28.99
CA LYS A 83 27.40 9.74 -28.55
C LYS A 83 27.56 9.66 -27.02
N ASN A 84 26.75 10.42 -26.29
CA ASN A 84 26.74 10.51 -24.82
C ASN A 84 25.62 9.67 -24.20
N LEU A 85 24.94 8.86 -25.02
CA LEU A 85 23.85 8.00 -24.58
C LEU A 85 24.14 6.57 -24.98
N ARG A 86 24.00 5.66 -24.01
CA ARG A 86 24.09 4.22 -24.23
C ARG A 86 22.76 3.60 -23.85
N VAL A 87 22.22 2.73 -24.71
CA VAL A 87 21.06 1.91 -24.34
C VAL A 87 21.48 1.03 -23.17
N ALA A 88 20.73 1.10 -22.07
CA ALA A 88 21.06 0.33 -20.90
C ALA A 88 20.85 -1.17 -21.18
N ARG A 89 21.91 -1.97 -21.01
CA ARG A 89 21.91 -3.43 -21.19
C ARG A 89 22.44 -4.07 -19.91
N ASP A 90 21.97 -5.28 -19.63
CA ASP A 90 22.46 -6.12 -18.53
C ASP A 90 22.41 -5.44 -17.14
N ILE A 91 21.41 -4.57 -16.91
CA ILE A 91 21.20 -3.94 -15.60
C ILE A 91 20.81 -5.03 -14.62
N LYS A 92 21.61 -5.19 -13.57
CA LYS A 92 21.28 -6.11 -12.48
C LYS A 92 20.15 -5.52 -11.64
N ARG A 93 19.02 -6.22 -11.62
CA ARG A 93 17.81 -5.82 -10.88
C ARG A 93 17.97 -6.03 -9.37
N PRO A 94 17.18 -5.33 -8.54
CA PRO A 94 17.06 -5.64 -7.12
C PRO A 94 16.71 -7.10 -6.89
N GLY A 95 17.55 -7.78 -6.10
CA GLY A 95 17.47 -9.22 -5.85
C GLY A 95 18.22 -10.10 -6.84
N GLU A 96 18.64 -9.59 -7.99
CA GLU A 96 19.43 -10.35 -8.97
C GLU A 96 20.93 -9.99 -8.90
N GLY A 97 21.39 -9.60 -7.70
CA GLY A 97 22.75 -9.11 -7.47
C GLY A 97 22.97 -7.66 -7.92
N GLY A 98 21.89 -6.90 -8.13
CA GLY A 98 21.94 -5.43 -8.27
C GLY A 98 22.38 -4.74 -6.98
N SER A 99 22.81 -3.49 -7.10
CA SER A 99 23.08 -2.65 -5.92
C SER A 99 21.77 -2.37 -5.16
N PRO A 100 21.84 -1.96 -3.87
CA PRO A 100 20.64 -1.54 -3.13
C PRO A 100 19.88 -0.38 -3.78
N SER A 101 20.57 0.43 -4.60
CA SER A 101 19.99 1.55 -5.36
C SER A 101 19.47 1.15 -6.74
N ALA A 102 19.57 -0.13 -7.12
CA ALA A 102 19.05 -0.62 -8.38
C ALA A 102 17.52 -0.53 -8.41
N PHE A 103 16.96 -0.59 -9.61
CA PHE A 103 15.52 -0.56 -9.84
C PHE A 103 15.14 -1.56 -10.92
N ASP A 104 13.87 -1.96 -10.94
CA ASP A 104 13.32 -2.86 -11.95
C ASP A 104 12.84 -2.09 -13.17
N LEU A 105 12.13 -0.98 -12.94
CA LEU A 105 11.45 -0.23 -13.99
C LEU A 105 11.68 1.28 -13.83
N LEU A 106 11.86 1.96 -14.95
CA LEU A 106 11.87 3.42 -15.02
C LEU A 106 10.54 3.90 -15.61
N MET A 107 9.80 4.68 -14.85
CA MET A 107 8.55 5.29 -15.31
C MET A 107 8.81 6.73 -15.74
N GLY A 108 8.71 6.96 -17.04
CA GLY A 108 8.79 8.28 -17.65
C GLY A 108 7.63 8.61 -18.59
N PRO A 109 7.67 9.79 -19.23
CA PRO A 109 6.56 10.32 -20.03
C PRO A 109 6.13 9.47 -21.23
N ARG A 110 6.99 8.55 -21.70
CA ARG A 110 6.70 7.66 -22.84
C ARG A 110 6.50 6.20 -22.43
N THR A 111 6.24 5.95 -21.15
CA THR A 111 5.96 4.60 -20.65
C THR A 111 4.61 4.11 -21.17
N ASP A 112 4.58 2.95 -21.81
CA ASP A 112 3.35 2.31 -22.24
C ASP A 112 2.69 1.56 -21.07
N ALA A 113 1.39 1.80 -20.85
CA ALA A 113 0.64 1.23 -19.74
C ALA A 113 0.59 -0.31 -19.77
N SER A 114 0.46 -0.90 -20.96
CA SER A 114 0.33 -2.35 -21.10
C SER A 114 1.65 -3.06 -20.83
N ILE A 115 2.77 -2.50 -21.30
CA ILE A 115 4.11 -3.00 -21.03
C ILE A 115 4.44 -2.83 -19.54
N LEU A 116 4.10 -1.67 -18.95
CA LEU A 116 4.30 -1.42 -17.53
C LEU A 116 3.58 -2.46 -16.66
N GLY A 117 2.32 -2.77 -16.96
CA GLY A 117 1.55 -3.77 -16.20
C GLY A 117 2.10 -5.20 -16.34
N GLN A 118 2.59 -5.55 -17.53
CA GLN A 118 3.25 -6.84 -17.76
C GLN A 118 4.56 -6.96 -16.96
N GLU A 119 5.41 -5.94 -16.99
CA GLU A 119 6.68 -5.98 -16.25
C GLU A 119 6.52 -5.85 -14.73
N LEU A 120 5.53 -5.07 -14.27
CA LEU A 120 5.14 -5.00 -12.86
C LEU A 120 4.67 -6.37 -12.36
N SER A 121 3.73 -6.99 -13.07
CA SER A 121 3.19 -8.29 -12.70
C SER A 121 4.26 -9.37 -12.75
N ARG A 122 5.14 -9.35 -13.75
CA ARG A 122 6.30 -10.24 -13.83
C ARG A 122 7.22 -10.08 -12.63
N SER A 123 7.59 -8.86 -12.26
CA SER A 123 8.48 -8.59 -11.12
C SER A 123 7.87 -9.08 -9.80
N LEU A 124 6.58 -8.83 -9.60
CA LEU A 124 5.84 -9.30 -8.42
C LEU A 124 5.69 -10.83 -8.42
N LEU A 125 5.57 -11.48 -9.58
CA LEU A 125 5.45 -12.94 -9.68
C LEU A 125 6.79 -13.64 -9.47
N GLU A 126 7.88 -13.06 -9.97
CA GLU A 126 9.21 -13.66 -9.87
C GLU A 126 9.82 -13.45 -8.48
N LYS A 127 9.66 -12.25 -7.90
CA LYS A 127 10.38 -11.82 -6.68
C LYS A 127 9.46 -11.51 -5.50
N GLY A 128 8.18 -11.22 -5.75
CA GLY A 128 7.23 -10.74 -4.74
C GLY A 128 7.33 -9.23 -4.42
N PHE A 129 8.19 -8.49 -5.11
CA PHE A 129 8.32 -7.04 -5.00
C PHE A 129 8.83 -6.42 -6.32
N CYS A 130 8.64 -5.11 -6.48
CA CYS A 130 9.09 -4.32 -7.61
C CYS A 130 9.55 -2.93 -7.17
N VAL A 131 10.68 -2.47 -7.68
CA VAL A 131 11.23 -1.12 -7.43
C VAL A 131 11.13 -0.30 -8.71
N LEU A 132 10.43 0.82 -8.66
CA LEU A 132 10.28 1.77 -9.76
C LEU A 132 10.98 3.08 -9.45
N LYS A 133 11.47 3.72 -10.50
CA LYS A 133 11.99 5.09 -10.46
C LYS A 133 11.13 6.00 -11.33
N TYR A 134 10.71 7.13 -10.77
CA TYR A 134 10.06 8.21 -11.50
C TYR A 134 11.11 9.18 -12.02
N THR A 135 10.84 9.72 -13.20
CA THR A 135 11.71 10.72 -13.83
C THR A 135 11.25 12.16 -13.64
N ASP A 136 10.10 12.37 -12.98
CA ASP A 136 9.39 13.65 -12.91
C ASP A 136 9.28 14.19 -11.47
N THR A 137 10.36 14.01 -10.70
CA THR A 137 10.41 14.52 -9.32
C THR A 137 11.19 15.83 -9.30
N GLU A 138 10.47 16.95 -9.32
CA GLU A 138 11.09 18.28 -9.17
C GLU A 138 11.45 18.55 -7.70
N GLU A 139 12.75 18.63 -7.41
CA GLU A 139 13.27 18.86 -6.05
C GLU A 139 12.68 20.12 -5.39
N SER A 140 12.50 21.21 -6.15
CA SER A 140 11.90 22.44 -5.63
C SER A 140 10.44 22.29 -5.23
N SER A 141 9.68 21.41 -5.90
CA SER A 141 8.30 21.13 -5.56
C SER A 141 8.23 20.29 -4.28
N VAL A 142 9.09 19.28 -4.18
CA VAL A 142 9.21 18.43 -2.98
C VAL A 142 9.54 19.24 -1.73
N LEU A 143 10.53 20.14 -1.81
CA LEU A 143 10.92 20.97 -0.66
C LEU A 143 9.80 21.92 -0.21
N LYS A 144 9.02 22.47 -1.16
CA LYS A 144 7.85 23.31 -0.84
C LYS A 144 6.80 22.49 -0.11
N THR A 145 6.45 21.30 -0.61
CA THR A 145 5.47 20.42 0.02
C THR A 145 5.92 19.96 1.40
N VAL A 146 7.19 19.61 1.59
CA VAL A 146 7.72 19.23 2.92
C VAL A 146 7.64 20.41 3.89
N THR A 147 7.94 21.63 3.44
CA THR A 147 7.81 22.85 4.27
C THR A 147 6.34 23.13 4.64
N ALA A 148 5.42 22.95 3.69
CA ALA A 148 3.99 23.09 3.92
C ALA A 148 3.49 22.06 4.94
N LEU A 149 3.86 20.79 4.77
CA LEU A 149 3.54 19.72 5.72
C LEU A 149 4.14 19.95 7.11
N GLY A 150 5.35 20.50 7.21
CA GLY A 150 5.94 20.91 8.48
C GLY A 150 5.09 21.97 9.22
N SER A 151 4.47 22.89 8.46
CA SER A 151 3.53 23.88 9.02
C SER A 151 2.22 23.21 9.45
N MET A 152 1.68 22.29 8.64
CA MET A 152 0.46 21.53 8.95
C MET A 152 0.63 20.59 10.15
N ALA A 153 1.85 20.06 10.37
CA ALA A 153 2.19 19.28 11.55
C ALA A 153 2.16 20.12 12.83
N ALA A 154 2.44 21.43 12.75
CA ALA A 154 2.30 22.34 13.88
C ALA A 154 0.82 22.68 14.18
N GLU A 155 -0.05 22.54 13.18
CA GLU A 155 -1.51 22.72 13.29
C GLU A 155 -2.25 21.42 13.66
N ASP A 156 -1.53 20.35 14.03
CA ASP A 156 -2.08 19.05 14.43
C ASP A 156 -2.90 18.32 13.34
N VAL A 157 -2.66 18.66 12.06
CA VAL A 157 -3.25 17.97 10.91
C VAL A 157 -2.56 16.62 10.66
N LEU A 158 -1.23 16.59 10.82
CA LEU A 158 -0.45 15.36 10.77
C LEU A 158 -0.29 14.82 12.18
N ARG A 159 -0.87 13.65 12.44
CA ARG A 159 -0.87 13.02 13.76
C ARG A 159 -0.13 11.69 13.73
N ARG A 160 0.29 11.23 14.89
CA ARG A 160 0.82 9.88 15.03
C ARG A 160 -0.33 8.88 15.08
N PHE A 161 -0.12 7.68 14.53
CA PHE A 161 -1.05 6.58 14.75
C PHE A 161 -0.92 6.01 16.17
N PRO A 162 -1.93 5.29 16.68
CA PRO A 162 -1.73 4.42 17.84
C PRO A 162 -0.56 3.46 17.62
N GLU A 163 0.12 3.08 18.70
CA GLU A 163 1.36 2.29 18.67
C GLU A 163 1.16 0.96 17.92
N GLU A 164 0.01 0.33 18.08
CA GLU A 164 -0.36 -0.95 17.49
C GLU A 164 -0.52 -0.87 15.96
N CYS A 165 -0.92 0.29 15.44
CA CYS A 165 -1.20 0.52 14.02
C CYS A 165 0.02 1.07 13.26
N GLU A 166 0.87 1.85 13.93
CA GLU A 166 1.97 2.61 13.30
C GLU A 166 2.88 1.71 12.47
N SER A 167 3.40 0.63 13.08
CA SER A 167 4.29 -0.31 12.39
C SER A 167 3.60 -1.07 11.25
N GLY A 168 2.29 -1.27 11.36
CA GLY A 168 1.48 -1.94 10.36
C GLY A 168 1.29 -1.09 9.10
N TYR A 169 1.17 0.24 9.22
CA TYR A 169 1.07 1.15 8.08
C TYR A 169 2.43 1.55 7.52
N LEU A 170 3.34 2.01 8.38
CA LEU A 170 4.60 2.63 7.98
C LEU A 170 5.75 1.63 7.77
N GLY A 171 5.55 0.39 8.23
CA GLY A 171 6.60 -0.64 8.29
C GLY A 171 7.33 -0.62 9.62
N ARG A 172 7.91 -1.76 10.00
CA ARG A 172 8.67 -1.87 11.26
C ARG A 172 9.85 -0.89 11.24
N GLY A 173 10.09 -0.22 12.36
CA GLY A 173 11.21 0.72 12.53
C GLY A 173 10.99 2.12 11.96
N CYS A 174 9.90 2.34 11.21
CA CYS A 174 9.53 3.67 10.73
C CYS A 174 8.54 4.30 11.70
N LYS A 175 8.77 5.58 12.02
CA LYS A 175 7.89 6.41 12.84
C LYS A 175 7.68 7.72 12.09
N GLY A 176 6.45 8.22 12.12
CA GLY A 176 6.10 9.37 11.30
C GLY A 176 4.80 10.03 11.71
N LYS A 177 4.69 11.30 11.35
CA LYS A 177 3.45 12.08 11.45
C LYS A 177 2.69 11.80 10.16
N ALA A 178 1.45 11.34 10.26
CA ALA A 178 0.71 10.85 9.12
C ALA A 178 -0.72 11.41 9.07
N CYS A 179 -1.27 11.46 7.87
CA CYS A 179 -2.65 11.87 7.62
C CYS A 179 -3.16 11.21 6.33
N TRP A 180 -4.44 10.85 6.30
CA TRP A 180 -5.09 10.33 5.11
C TRP A 180 -5.44 11.48 4.17
N MET A 181 -5.18 11.31 2.87
CA MET A 181 -5.68 12.22 1.85
C MET A 181 -7.16 11.91 1.60
N ASP A 182 -8.05 12.52 2.38
CA ASP A 182 -9.47 12.52 2.06
C ASP A 182 -9.85 13.80 1.30
N TYR A 183 -10.15 13.64 0.00
CA TYR A 183 -10.55 14.74 -0.87
C TYR A 183 -11.88 15.40 -0.46
N ALA A 184 -12.71 14.72 0.35
CA ALA A 184 -13.98 15.26 0.80
C ALA A 184 -13.82 16.20 2.01
N GLU A 185 -12.83 15.96 2.86
CA GLU A 185 -12.67 16.64 4.15
C GLU A 185 -11.46 17.59 4.17
N ASP A 186 -10.36 17.25 3.48
CA ASP A 186 -9.09 17.96 3.58
C ASP A 186 -8.68 18.67 2.28
N SER A 187 -9.12 19.92 2.15
CA SER A 187 -8.72 20.77 1.02
C SER A 187 -7.21 21.08 1.01
N ALA A 188 -6.59 21.22 2.18
CA ALA A 188 -5.21 21.70 2.31
C ALA A 188 -4.18 20.71 1.75
N LEU A 189 -4.30 19.41 2.08
CA LEU A 189 -3.41 18.37 1.52
C LEU A 189 -3.65 18.16 0.03
N SER A 190 -4.91 18.29 -0.38
CA SER A 190 -5.32 18.11 -1.77
C SER A 190 -4.73 19.16 -2.70
N ASP A 191 -4.43 20.36 -2.20
CA ASP A 191 -3.87 21.49 -2.96
C ASP A 191 -2.38 21.33 -3.30
N GLU A 192 -1.65 20.47 -2.58
CA GLU A 192 -0.23 20.21 -2.84
C GLU A 192 -0.03 19.36 -4.11
N GLU A 193 0.59 19.97 -5.13
CA GLU A 193 0.76 19.37 -6.45
C GLU A 193 1.56 18.06 -6.41
N ALA A 194 2.64 18.00 -5.62
CA ALA A 194 3.48 16.81 -5.50
C ALA A 194 2.72 15.62 -4.88
N LEU A 195 1.89 15.88 -3.87
CA LEU A 195 1.06 14.85 -3.22
C LEU A 195 -0.02 14.35 -4.17
N ARG A 196 -0.71 15.27 -4.87
CA ARG A 196 -1.74 14.93 -5.86
C ARG A 196 -1.16 14.12 -7.03
N ALA A 197 0.01 14.52 -7.53
CA ALA A 197 0.71 13.79 -8.58
C ALA A 197 1.11 12.38 -8.11
N SER A 198 1.63 12.27 -6.89
CA SER A 198 1.95 10.99 -6.25
C SER A 198 0.72 10.09 -6.12
N ASP A 199 -0.38 10.59 -5.58
CA ASP A 199 -1.61 9.81 -5.38
C ASP A 199 -2.23 9.34 -6.72
N LYS A 200 -2.20 10.21 -7.74
CA LYS A 200 -2.60 9.87 -9.11
C LYS A 200 -1.72 8.76 -9.69
N ASN A 201 -0.41 8.83 -9.45
CA ASN A 201 0.53 7.81 -9.89
C ASN A 201 0.27 6.46 -9.20
N LEU A 202 0.02 6.45 -7.89
CA LEU A 202 -0.35 5.23 -7.16
C LEU A 202 -1.69 4.65 -7.63
N SER A 203 -2.65 5.49 -8.02
CA SER A 203 -3.91 5.05 -8.63
C SER A 203 -3.71 4.45 -10.02
N TYR A 204 -2.86 5.08 -10.83
CA TYR A 204 -2.50 4.58 -12.16
C TYR A 204 -1.81 3.21 -12.09
N LEU A 205 -0.89 3.01 -11.14
CA LEU A 205 -0.24 1.72 -10.93
C LEU A 205 -1.24 0.63 -10.52
N ALA A 206 -2.25 0.96 -9.69
CA ALA A 206 -3.33 0.03 -9.35
C ALA A 206 -4.14 -0.38 -10.59
N GLU A 207 -4.54 0.59 -11.43
CA GLU A 207 -5.30 0.36 -12.67
C GLU A 207 -4.52 -0.52 -13.66
N VAL A 208 -3.22 -0.25 -13.82
CA VAL A 208 -2.33 -0.98 -14.72
C VAL A 208 -2.08 -2.42 -14.23
N LEU A 209 -2.03 -2.64 -12.91
CA LEU A 209 -1.79 -3.95 -12.32
C LEU A 209 -3.07 -4.80 -12.22
N ALA A 210 -4.25 -4.17 -12.08
CA ALA A 210 -5.52 -4.85 -11.85
C ALA A 210 -5.84 -6.01 -12.83
N PRO A 211 -5.61 -5.90 -14.16
CA PRO A 211 -5.87 -6.99 -15.11
C PRO A 211 -5.03 -8.26 -14.85
N PHE A 212 -3.88 -8.14 -14.19
CA PHE A 212 -2.97 -9.24 -13.91
C PHE A 212 -3.11 -9.80 -12.48
N SER A 213 -3.86 -9.09 -11.62
CA SER A 213 -3.94 -9.37 -10.18
C SER A 213 -4.37 -10.79 -9.84
N HIS A 214 -5.42 -11.32 -10.47
CA HIS A 214 -5.95 -12.66 -10.18
C HIS A 214 -4.90 -13.77 -10.29
N ASN A 215 -4.17 -13.80 -11.41
CA ASN A 215 -3.16 -14.83 -11.65
C ASN A 215 -1.92 -14.62 -10.77
N LEU A 216 -1.62 -13.38 -10.43
CA LEU A 216 -0.43 -13.00 -9.66
C LEU A 216 -0.61 -13.23 -8.15
N LEU A 217 -1.76 -12.82 -7.62
CA LEU A 217 -2.03 -12.66 -6.19
C LEU A 217 -3.00 -13.72 -5.67
N GLY A 218 -3.62 -14.51 -6.55
CA GLY A 218 -4.70 -15.43 -6.20
C GLY A 218 -6.04 -14.75 -5.93
N ASP A 219 -6.12 -13.43 -6.09
CA ASP A 219 -7.29 -12.60 -5.85
C ASP A 219 -7.25 -11.34 -6.73
N HIS A 220 -8.37 -10.62 -6.84
CA HIS A 220 -8.49 -9.39 -7.62
C HIS A 220 -8.17 -8.15 -6.80
N ILE A 221 -7.41 -7.22 -7.39
CA ILE A 221 -7.35 -5.85 -6.88
C ILE A 221 -8.66 -5.16 -7.27
N ASP A 222 -9.55 -5.00 -6.29
CA ASP A 222 -10.87 -4.39 -6.47
C ASP A 222 -10.93 -2.96 -5.91
N GLU A 223 -10.16 -2.70 -4.84
CA GLU A 223 -10.21 -1.43 -4.11
C GLU A 223 -8.80 -0.90 -3.82
N ARG A 224 -8.71 0.40 -3.56
CA ARG A 224 -7.49 1.08 -3.12
C ARG A 224 -7.83 1.94 -1.91
N THR A 225 -6.99 1.95 -0.88
CA THR A 225 -7.13 2.92 0.20
C THR A 225 -6.88 4.34 -0.33
N SER A 226 -7.40 5.36 0.36
CA SER A 226 -6.87 6.71 0.21
C SER A 226 -5.35 6.72 0.43
N ALA A 227 -4.66 7.69 -0.18
CA ALA A 227 -3.23 7.86 0.06
C ALA A 227 -3.01 8.25 1.52
N LEU A 228 -2.09 7.55 2.18
CA LEU A 228 -1.59 7.92 3.49
C LEU A 228 -0.31 8.74 3.30
N VAL A 229 -0.37 10.03 3.62
CA VAL A 229 0.81 10.90 3.64
C VAL A 229 1.52 10.67 4.96
N CYS A 230 2.84 10.46 4.91
CA CYS A 230 3.66 10.28 6.09
C CYS A 230 4.95 11.09 5.97
N LEU A 231 5.23 11.91 6.98
CA LEU A 231 6.49 12.59 7.17
C LEU A 231 7.27 11.87 8.28
N SER A 232 8.41 11.27 7.94
CA SER A 232 9.21 10.55 8.95
C SER A 232 9.71 11.48 10.05
N MET A 233 9.69 10.98 11.28
CA MET A 233 10.16 11.72 12.45
C MET A 233 11.58 11.36 12.80
N LYS A 234 12.32 12.35 13.29
CA LYS A 234 13.61 12.09 13.96
C LYS A 234 13.37 11.61 15.39
N LYS A 235 14.36 10.89 15.93
CA LYS A 235 14.28 10.28 17.27
C LYS A 235 14.07 11.31 18.40
N ASP A 236 14.54 12.53 18.22
CA ASP A 236 14.38 13.64 19.16
C ASP A 236 12.96 14.23 19.12
N GLU A 237 12.31 14.25 17.96
CA GLU A 237 10.92 14.73 17.81
C GLU A 237 9.88 13.76 18.40
N GLU A 238 10.19 12.46 18.54
CA GLU A 238 9.22 11.46 19.02
C GLU A 238 8.59 11.81 20.38
N ARG A 239 9.28 12.62 21.20
CA ARG A 239 8.79 13.05 22.52
C ARG A 239 7.66 14.07 22.43
N ASP A 240 7.65 14.85 21.36
CA ASP A 240 6.67 15.92 21.14
C ASP A 240 5.37 15.37 20.52
N TYR A 241 5.40 14.13 20.03
CA TYR A 241 4.28 13.44 19.39
C TYR A 241 3.98 12.10 20.09
N PRO A 242 3.31 12.13 21.26
CA PRO A 242 2.89 10.92 21.96
C PRO A 242 1.90 10.11 21.11
N PHE A 243 1.85 8.80 21.35
CA PHE A 243 0.85 7.95 20.73
C PHE A 243 -0.55 8.35 21.23
N PRO A 244 -1.53 8.55 20.34
CA PRO A 244 -2.92 8.63 20.77
C PRO A 244 -3.40 7.28 21.27
N GLU A 245 -4.38 7.30 22.18
CA GLU A 245 -5.06 6.08 22.62
C GLU A 245 -5.77 5.42 21.44
N PRO A 246 -5.67 4.10 21.26
CA PRO A 246 -6.37 3.41 20.20
C PRO A 246 -7.88 3.41 20.46
N ASP A 247 -8.67 3.77 19.45
CA ASP A 247 -10.11 3.57 19.45
C ASP A 247 -10.51 2.35 18.58
N ASP A 248 -11.67 1.76 18.90
CA ASP A 248 -12.17 0.56 18.22
C ASP A 248 -12.36 0.78 16.71
N HIS A 249 -12.69 2.01 16.31
CA HIS A 249 -12.88 2.36 14.90
C HIS A 249 -11.56 2.28 14.12
N THR A 250 -10.50 2.91 14.63
CA THR A 250 -9.16 2.96 14.05
C THR A 250 -8.55 1.57 13.99
N LEU A 251 -8.65 0.79 15.08
CA LEU A 251 -8.22 -0.60 15.09
C LEU A 251 -9.01 -1.45 14.09
N GLY A 252 -10.33 -1.25 14.01
CA GLY A 252 -11.20 -1.92 13.05
C GLY A 252 -10.82 -1.63 11.59
N VAL A 253 -10.65 -0.36 11.24
CA VAL A 253 -10.21 0.09 9.90
C VAL A 253 -8.83 -0.46 9.56
N PHE A 254 -7.90 -0.42 10.52
CA PHE A 254 -6.57 -1.00 10.36
C PHE A 254 -6.62 -2.50 10.06
N LEU A 255 -7.35 -3.28 10.86
CA LEU A 255 -7.47 -4.72 10.68
C LEU A 255 -8.16 -5.08 9.36
N GLN A 256 -9.20 -4.34 8.96
CA GLN A 256 -9.87 -4.54 7.68
C GLN A 256 -8.94 -4.26 6.50
N THR A 257 -8.19 -3.16 6.58
CA THR A 257 -7.19 -2.79 5.55
C THR A 257 -6.10 -3.85 5.48
N TRP A 258 -5.52 -4.21 6.63
CA TRP A 258 -4.40 -5.15 6.72
C TRP A 258 -4.77 -6.53 6.17
N ARG A 259 -5.92 -7.10 6.57
CA ARG A 259 -6.37 -8.43 6.12
C ARG A 259 -6.66 -8.49 4.61
N ARG A 260 -7.06 -7.38 4.01
CA ARG A 260 -7.42 -7.30 2.59
C ARG A 260 -6.26 -6.84 1.70
N THR A 261 -5.16 -6.38 2.28
CA THR A 261 -4.04 -5.86 1.50
C THR A 261 -3.37 -6.99 0.72
N LEU A 262 -3.43 -6.92 -0.60
CA LEU A 262 -2.71 -7.83 -1.49
C LEU A 262 -1.32 -7.27 -1.83
N VAL A 263 -1.28 -6.00 -2.23
CA VAL A 263 -0.05 -5.28 -2.57
C VAL A 263 -0.02 -3.96 -1.83
N ARG A 264 1.13 -3.62 -1.25
CA ARG A 264 1.38 -2.29 -0.70
C ARG A 264 2.30 -1.52 -1.63
N ALA A 265 1.93 -0.28 -1.94
CA ALA A 265 2.73 0.65 -2.73
C ALA A 265 3.17 1.82 -1.84
N VAL A 266 4.46 2.15 -1.87
CA VAL A 266 5.07 3.24 -1.10
C VAL A 266 5.86 4.12 -2.07
N HIS A 267 5.48 5.40 -2.18
CA HIS A 267 6.23 6.39 -2.94
C HIS A 267 7.08 7.24 -2.00
N PHE A 268 8.39 7.18 -2.17
CA PHE A 268 9.36 8.01 -1.46
C PHE A 268 9.59 9.29 -2.26
N ILE A 269 8.92 10.37 -1.87
CA ILE A 269 8.97 11.66 -2.56
C ILE A 269 10.27 12.40 -2.22
N GLY A 270 10.75 12.29 -0.98
CA GLY A 270 12.00 12.92 -0.52
C GLY A 270 11.76 14.00 0.55
N PRO A 271 12.74 14.87 0.85
CA PRO A 271 14.07 14.91 0.26
C PRO A 271 15.02 13.83 0.79
N GLY A 272 14.75 13.27 1.98
CA GLY A 272 15.55 12.20 2.56
C GLY A 272 15.51 10.88 1.78
N THR A 273 16.38 9.95 2.19
CA THR A 273 16.38 8.58 1.65
C THR A 273 15.96 7.59 2.74
N ALA A 274 15.33 6.50 2.33
CA ALA A 274 14.92 5.44 3.24
C ALA A 274 15.60 4.11 2.90
N SER A 275 15.92 3.35 3.93
CA SER A 275 16.38 1.96 3.79
C SER A 275 15.21 1.03 4.06
N ILE A 276 14.91 0.18 3.07
CA ILE A 276 13.85 -0.80 3.12
C ILE A 276 14.49 -2.18 3.29
N GLU A 277 13.94 -2.96 4.21
CA GLU A 277 14.31 -4.36 4.41
C GLU A 277 13.04 -5.21 4.32
N LEU A 278 13.04 -6.16 3.38
CA LEU A 278 12.00 -7.16 3.26
C LEU A 278 12.51 -8.46 3.84
N THR A 279 11.72 -9.08 4.71
CA THR A 279 12.02 -10.41 5.25
C THR A 279 10.91 -11.35 4.86
N LEU A 280 11.24 -12.51 4.29
CA LEU A 280 10.25 -13.51 3.93
C LEU A 280 9.51 -13.99 5.18
N LYS A 281 8.19 -14.05 5.13
CA LYS A 281 7.38 -14.55 6.25
C LYS A 281 7.56 -16.06 6.43
N ASP A 282 7.49 -16.51 7.68
CA ASP A 282 7.52 -17.93 7.98
C ASP A 282 6.25 -18.61 7.46
N GLY A 283 6.41 -19.80 6.85
CA GLY A 283 5.30 -20.59 6.32
C GLY A 283 4.73 -20.09 4.98
N THR A 284 5.40 -19.16 4.29
CA THR A 284 5.01 -18.80 2.93
C THR A 284 5.42 -19.92 1.96
N ASP A 285 4.46 -20.73 1.51
CA ASP A 285 4.62 -21.74 0.44
C ASP A 285 4.71 -21.07 -0.96
N SER A 286 5.42 -19.95 -1.04
CA SER A 286 5.44 -19.11 -2.24
C SER A 286 6.15 -19.81 -3.39
N ILE A 287 5.51 -19.85 -4.56
CA ILE A 287 6.02 -20.43 -5.81
C ILE A 287 6.93 -19.42 -6.56
N LEU A 288 7.45 -18.39 -5.87
CA LEU A 288 8.23 -17.32 -6.52
C LEU A 288 9.54 -17.89 -7.09
N ALA A 289 9.79 -17.62 -8.37
CA ALA A 289 10.95 -18.16 -9.09
C ALA A 289 12.29 -17.66 -8.54
N LEU A 290 12.31 -16.42 -8.04
CA LEU A 290 13.49 -15.72 -7.50
C LEU A 290 13.26 -15.35 -6.03
N LEU A 291 12.74 -16.30 -5.24
CA LEU A 291 12.47 -16.11 -3.82
C LEU A 291 13.74 -15.75 -3.05
N GLN A 292 13.67 -14.68 -2.27
CA GLN A 292 14.78 -14.24 -1.42
C GLN A 292 14.34 -14.19 0.04
N ARG A 293 15.20 -14.67 0.94
CA ARG A 293 14.89 -14.65 2.39
C ARG A 293 14.89 -13.24 2.96
N SER A 294 15.81 -12.41 2.49
CA SER A 294 15.92 -11.01 2.88
C SER A 294 16.43 -10.18 1.71
N VAL A 295 15.89 -8.98 1.55
CA VAL A 295 16.26 -8.02 0.51
C VAL A 295 16.39 -6.63 1.14
N SER A 296 17.48 -5.94 0.84
CA SER A 296 17.69 -4.55 1.24
C SER A 296 17.67 -3.62 0.02
N ILE A 297 16.87 -2.55 0.09
CA ILE A 297 16.66 -1.59 -0.99
C ILE A 297 16.88 -0.20 -0.41
N GLN A 298 17.61 0.64 -1.12
CA GLN A 298 17.77 2.06 -0.79
C GLN A 298 16.81 2.88 -1.66
N ALA A 299 15.76 3.42 -1.04
CA ALA A 299 14.80 4.28 -1.68
C ALA A 299 15.26 5.74 -1.59
N ALA A 300 15.87 6.23 -2.67
CA ALA A 300 16.11 7.66 -2.87
C ALA A 300 14.83 8.36 -3.39
N PRO A 301 14.76 9.70 -3.36
CA PRO A 301 13.64 10.46 -3.91
C PRO A 301 13.20 9.98 -5.30
N GLY A 302 11.90 9.96 -5.54
CA GLY A 302 11.29 9.45 -6.78
C GLY A 302 11.25 7.92 -6.88
N THR A 303 11.54 7.18 -5.81
CA THR A 303 11.35 5.72 -5.78
C THR A 303 9.92 5.37 -5.42
N VAL A 304 9.27 4.53 -6.23
CA VAL A 304 8.07 3.79 -5.82
C VAL A 304 8.41 2.33 -5.61
N PHE A 305 7.98 1.81 -4.48
CA PHE A 305 8.22 0.45 -4.06
C PHE A 305 6.89 -0.28 -3.91
N LEU A 306 6.74 -1.41 -4.59
CA LEU A 306 5.57 -2.29 -4.47
C LEU A 306 6.00 -3.64 -3.95
N PHE A 307 5.24 -4.21 -3.02
CA PHE A 307 5.48 -5.56 -2.56
C PHE A 307 4.19 -6.29 -2.17
N ARG A 308 4.27 -7.61 -2.28
CA ARG A 308 3.23 -8.54 -1.83
C ARG A 308 3.19 -8.60 -0.31
N ALA A 309 2.08 -8.14 0.26
CA ALA A 309 1.92 -8.07 1.71
C ALA A 309 1.74 -9.45 2.35
N ASP A 310 1.36 -10.47 1.58
CA ASP A 310 1.26 -11.86 2.02
C ASP A 310 2.63 -12.57 2.08
N THR A 311 3.61 -12.12 1.29
CA THR A 311 4.95 -12.74 1.20
C THR A 311 5.97 -12.16 2.17
N TYR A 312 6.05 -10.83 2.27
CA TYR A 312 7.14 -10.17 2.99
C TYR A 312 6.66 -9.38 4.22
N ASP A 313 7.44 -9.49 5.30
CA ASP A 313 7.45 -8.50 6.37
C ASP A 313 8.25 -7.27 5.92
N TYR A 314 7.64 -6.09 6.08
CA TYR A 314 8.19 -4.81 5.65
C TYR A 314 8.75 -4.02 6.83
N LYS A 315 10.03 -3.67 6.72
CA LYS A 315 10.74 -2.78 7.63
C LYS A 315 11.28 -1.59 6.84
N CYS A 316 11.09 -0.39 7.39
CA CYS A 316 11.54 0.84 6.77
C CYS A 316 12.26 1.68 7.82
N THR A 317 13.42 2.24 7.45
CA THR A 317 14.18 3.15 8.31
C THR A 317 14.51 4.39 7.50
N ALA A 318 14.00 5.54 7.95
CA ALA A 318 14.28 6.85 7.36
C ALA A 318 15.05 7.67 8.40
N PRO A 319 16.38 7.77 8.31
CA PRO A 319 17.18 8.52 9.29
C PRO A 319 16.96 10.04 9.18
N ASP A 320 16.66 10.50 7.97
CA ASP A 320 16.36 11.90 7.67
C ASP A 320 14.85 12.08 7.47
N GLU A 321 14.40 13.33 7.54
CA GLU A 321 13.04 13.71 7.21
C GLU A 321 12.74 13.35 5.75
N THR A 322 11.78 12.45 5.57
CA THR A 322 11.44 11.82 4.31
C THR A 322 9.93 11.80 4.18
N LEU A 323 9.41 12.43 3.12
CA LEU A 323 8.02 12.38 2.75
C LEU A 323 7.73 11.09 1.98
N MET A 324 6.74 10.35 2.47
CA MET A 324 6.24 9.12 1.88
C MET A 324 4.74 9.25 1.61
N VAL A 325 4.28 8.64 0.52
CA VAL A 325 2.85 8.44 0.25
C VAL A 325 2.60 6.95 0.08
N ILE A 326 1.72 6.40 0.89
CA ILE A 326 1.45 4.96 0.97
C ILE A 326 0.03 4.68 0.51
N ALA A 327 -0.16 3.65 -0.32
CA ALA A 327 -1.48 3.14 -0.66
C ALA A 327 -1.48 1.60 -0.60
N ASN A 328 -2.59 1.02 -0.13
CA ASN A 328 -2.79 -0.42 -0.14
C ASN A 328 -3.78 -0.78 -1.26
N TYR A 329 -3.44 -1.79 -2.05
CA TYR A 329 -4.29 -2.40 -3.06
C TYR A 329 -4.99 -3.59 -2.42
N LEU A 330 -6.31 -3.50 -2.34
CA LEU A 330 -7.13 -4.37 -1.52
C LEU A 330 -7.92 -5.35 -2.39
N SER A 331 -8.08 -6.57 -1.88
CA SER A 331 -9.14 -7.46 -2.33
C SER A 331 -10.51 -6.90 -1.96
N ARG A 332 -11.57 -7.45 -2.55
CA ARG A 332 -12.95 -7.00 -2.33
C ARG A 332 -13.32 -6.96 -0.84
N GLY A 333 -13.99 -5.88 -0.42
CA GLY A 333 -14.57 -5.82 0.92
C GLY A 333 -15.69 -6.85 1.10
N GLN A 334 -15.78 -7.42 2.31
CA GLN A 334 -16.94 -8.23 2.68
C GLN A 334 -18.18 -7.32 2.70
N GLN A 335 -19.07 -7.53 1.74
CA GLN A 335 -20.34 -6.80 1.67
C GLN A 335 -21.40 -7.61 2.39
N TYR A 336 -21.62 -7.27 3.66
CA TYR A 336 -22.73 -7.82 4.43
C TYR A 336 -24.02 -7.11 4.04
N LYS A 337 -25.00 -7.86 3.55
CA LYS A 337 -26.37 -7.37 3.35
C LYS A 337 -27.24 -7.94 4.44
N VAL A 338 -27.64 -7.09 5.36
CA VAL A 338 -28.66 -7.45 6.35
C VAL A 338 -30.00 -7.46 5.60
N LEU A 339 -30.60 -8.64 5.41
CA LEU A 339 -31.76 -8.82 4.54
C LEU A 339 -33.06 -8.38 5.21
N ASP A 340 -33.29 -8.81 6.44
CA ASP A 340 -34.44 -8.42 7.23
C ASP A 340 -34.04 -8.33 8.70
N VAL A 341 -34.43 -7.26 9.37
CA VAL A 341 -34.23 -7.10 10.81
C VAL A 341 -35.57 -6.72 11.41
N GLU A 342 -36.24 -7.71 12.00
CA GLU A 342 -37.46 -7.48 12.76
C GLU A 342 -37.12 -7.11 14.21
N GLY A 343 -37.94 -6.22 14.79
CA GLY A 343 -37.80 -5.79 16.19
C GLY A 343 -37.14 -4.42 16.37
N ASN A 344 -36.82 -4.08 17.61
CA ASN A 344 -36.25 -2.79 17.97
C ASN A 344 -34.74 -2.77 17.69
N VAL A 345 -34.31 -2.26 16.54
CA VAL A 345 -32.89 -2.12 16.18
C VAL A 345 -32.13 -1.01 16.92
N ALA A 346 -32.80 -0.23 17.78
CA ALA A 346 -32.16 0.87 18.48
C ALA A 346 -30.98 0.43 19.37
N TRP A 347 -30.92 -0.84 19.76
CA TRP A 347 -29.78 -1.38 20.51
C TRP A 347 -28.51 -1.51 19.67
N LEU A 348 -28.61 -1.74 18.34
CA LEU A 348 -27.45 -1.83 17.44
C LEU A 348 -26.72 -0.49 17.29
N SER A 349 -27.41 0.61 17.55
CA SER A 349 -26.87 1.98 17.46
C SER A 349 -26.53 2.58 18.81
N ARG A 350 -26.69 1.83 19.92
CA ARG A 350 -26.30 2.33 21.24
C ARG A 350 -24.80 2.14 21.41
N GLU A 351 -24.09 3.25 21.59
CA GLU A 351 -22.76 3.22 22.15
C GLU A 351 -22.82 2.51 23.51
N GLY A 352 -21.86 1.61 23.75
CA GLY A 352 -21.75 0.92 25.02
C GLY A 352 -21.63 1.92 26.18
N PRO A 353 -21.95 1.52 27.42
CA PRO A 353 -21.77 2.38 28.57
C PRO A 353 -20.33 2.91 28.62
N THR A 354 -20.16 4.23 28.69
CA THR A 354 -18.85 4.84 28.85
C THR A 354 -18.24 4.37 30.18
N PRO A 355 -16.99 3.88 30.19
CA PRO A 355 -16.36 3.41 31.41
C PRO A 355 -16.29 4.54 32.44
N SER A 356 -16.61 4.24 33.71
CA SER A 356 -16.56 5.23 34.78
C SER A 356 -15.12 5.69 35.04
N VAL A 357 -14.90 7.00 35.04
CA VAL A 357 -13.57 7.65 35.00
C VAL A 357 -12.75 7.46 36.30
N ASP A 358 -13.36 7.10 37.42
CA ASP A 358 -12.76 7.30 38.74
C ASP A 358 -12.04 6.10 39.38
N LYS A 359 -12.10 4.90 38.78
CA LYS A 359 -11.30 3.68 39.10
C LYS A 359 -11.85 2.49 38.29
N GLY A 360 -11.37 2.32 37.07
CA GLY A 360 -11.71 1.15 36.26
C GLY A 360 -11.01 -0.11 36.80
N ILE A 361 -11.75 -1.21 36.95
CA ILE A 361 -11.15 -2.54 37.04
C ILE A 361 -10.95 -3.00 35.60
N HIS A 362 -9.70 -3.02 35.14
CA HIS A 362 -9.37 -3.49 33.80
C HIS A 362 -9.33 -5.01 33.76
N VAL A 363 -10.13 -5.62 32.89
CA VAL A 363 -10.02 -7.04 32.58
C VAL A 363 -8.88 -7.18 31.56
N VAL A 364 -7.69 -7.51 32.05
CA VAL A 364 -6.48 -7.62 31.21
C VAL A 364 -6.40 -8.93 30.42
N ASN A 365 -7.18 -9.94 30.82
CA ASN A 365 -7.22 -11.24 30.15
C ASN A 365 -8.54 -11.96 30.48
N THR A 366 -9.08 -12.70 29.51
CA THR A 366 -10.21 -13.61 29.71
C THR A 366 -9.87 -14.98 29.11
N SER A 367 -10.29 -16.04 29.80
CA SER A 367 -10.20 -17.41 29.29
C SER A 367 -11.52 -18.11 29.58
N VAL A 368 -12.09 -18.75 28.56
CA VAL A 368 -13.42 -19.34 28.61
C VAL A 368 -13.41 -20.72 27.96
N ARG A 369 -14.27 -21.60 28.46
CA ARG A 369 -14.65 -22.85 27.79
C ARG A 369 -16.15 -22.99 27.91
N LEU A 370 -16.85 -22.62 26.85
CA LEU A 370 -18.30 -22.55 26.80
C LEU A 370 -18.83 -23.58 25.77
N PRO A 371 -20.11 -23.96 25.85
CA PRO A 371 -20.76 -24.81 24.85
C PRO A 371 -20.60 -24.28 23.42
N GLY A 372 -20.76 -25.16 22.42
CA GLY A 372 -20.61 -24.78 21.01
C GLY A 372 -19.16 -24.60 20.54
N GLY A 373 -18.19 -25.21 21.24
CA GLY A 373 -16.77 -25.17 20.85
C GLY A 373 -16.09 -23.82 21.14
N MET A 374 -16.65 -23.03 22.05
CA MET A 374 -16.14 -21.71 22.40
C MET A 374 -15.03 -21.82 23.46
N GLU A 375 -13.82 -22.13 23.02
CA GLU A 375 -12.66 -22.42 23.88
C GLU A 375 -11.70 -21.23 24.11
N CYS A 376 -12.00 -20.09 23.52
CA CYS A 376 -11.30 -18.83 23.74
C CYS A 376 -12.25 -17.63 23.66
N ASP A 377 -11.77 -16.50 24.17
CA ASP A 377 -12.43 -15.19 24.11
C ASP A 377 -12.90 -14.81 22.70
N PHE A 378 -12.08 -15.04 21.68
CA PHE A 378 -12.43 -14.79 20.29
C PHE A 378 -13.61 -15.65 19.81
N SER A 379 -13.59 -16.96 20.11
CA SER A 379 -14.66 -17.87 19.72
C SER A 379 -15.97 -17.56 20.45
N TYR A 380 -15.89 -17.13 21.72
CA TYR A 380 -17.05 -16.69 22.48
C TYR A 380 -17.66 -15.41 21.93
N CYS A 381 -16.83 -14.39 21.68
CA CYS A 381 -17.27 -13.14 21.07
C CYS A 381 -17.92 -13.38 19.69
N THR A 382 -17.30 -14.23 18.87
CA THR A 382 -17.87 -14.63 17.56
C THR A 382 -19.23 -15.31 17.73
N GLY A 383 -19.38 -16.19 18.72
CA GLY A 383 -20.65 -16.85 19.04
C GLY A 383 -21.76 -15.88 19.45
N LEU A 384 -21.43 -14.91 20.31
CA LEU A 384 -22.35 -13.85 20.75
C LEU A 384 -22.78 -12.95 19.57
N VAL A 385 -21.82 -12.47 18.80
CA VAL A 385 -22.07 -11.59 17.64
C VAL A 385 -22.86 -12.33 16.56
N GLY A 386 -22.57 -13.61 16.36
CA GLY A 386 -23.28 -14.46 15.42
C GLY A 386 -24.67 -14.90 15.89
N GLY A 387 -25.05 -14.64 17.14
CA GLY A 387 -26.32 -15.11 17.71
C GLY A 387 -26.48 -16.64 17.65
N VAL A 388 -25.37 -17.38 17.85
CA VAL A 388 -25.34 -18.83 17.65
C VAL A 388 -26.09 -19.54 18.78
N ASP A 389 -27.04 -20.41 18.41
CA ASP A 389 -27.66 -21.35 19.35
C ASP A 389 -26.70 -22.51 19.64
N VAL A 390 -26.30 -22.64 20.90
CA VAL A 390 -25.39 -23.69 21.38
C VAL A 390 -26.11 -24.80 22.14
N GLY A 391 -27.44 -24.74 22.19
CA GLY A 391 -28.28 -25.77 22.78
C GLY A 391 -28.11 -27.09 22.02
N VAL A 392 -27.65 -28.12 22.73
CA VAL A 392 -27.56 -29.49 22.21
C VAL A 392 -28.25 -30.43 23.19
N GLU A 393 -28.72 -31.57 22.68
CA GLU A 393 -29.16 -32.66 23.53
C GLU A 393 -28.03 -33.12 24.45
N VAL A 394 -28.37 -33.56 25.68
CA VAL A 394 -27.37 -34.05 26.62
C VAL A 394 -26.66 -35.26 26.01
N PRO A 395 -25.33 -35.22 25.80
CA PRO A 395 -24.63 -36.33 25.17
C PRO A 395 -24.74 -37.60 26.03
N HIS A 396 -24.97 -38.77 25.43
CA HIS A 396 -25.00 -40.06 26.15
C HIS A 396 -23.72 -40.34 26.97
N GLN A 397 -22.58 -39.74 26.60
CA GLN A 397 -21.34 -39.80 27.37
C GLN A 397 -21.42 -39.12 28.75
N ARG A 398 -22.39 -38.22 28.95
CA ARG A 398 -22.72 -37.63 30.25
C ARG A 398 -23.70 -38.56 30.98
N TRP A 399 -24.88 -38.75 30.41
CA TRP A 399 -25.88 -39.73 30.80
C TRP A 399 -26.93 -39.86 29.69
N ASP A 400 -27.73 -40.92 29.75
CA ASP A 400 -28.84 -41.14 28.83
C ASP A 400 -30.05 -40.29 29.25
N LEU A 401 -30.32 -39.20 28.53
CA LEU A 401 -31.42 -38.27 28.86
C LEU A 401 -32.79 -38.92 28.68
N GLU A 402 -32.95 -39.81 27.69
CA GLU A 402 -34.25 -40.44 27.38
C GLU A 402 -34.76 -41.27 28.56
N ALA A 403 -33.85 -41.84 29.37
CA ALA A 403 -34.21 -42.59 30.57
C ALA A 403 -34.84 -41.72 31.68
N TYR A 404 -34.60 -40.41 31.68
CA TYR A 404 -35.05 -39.48 32.73
C TYR A 404 -36.02 -38.39 32.23
N TRP A 405 -36.14 -38.21 30.92
CA TRP A 405 -36.96 -37.16 30.35
C TRP A 405 -38.45 -37.47 30.50
N SER A 406 -39.21 -36.49 30.99
CA SER A 406 -40.67 -36.50 31.02
C SER A 406 -41.17 -35.15 30.52
N SER A 407 -42.22 -35.16 29.71
CA SER A 407 -42.92 -33.93 29.31
C SER A 407 -43.78 -33.35 30.43
N ASP A 408 -44.06 -34.13 31.49
CA ASP A 408 -44.79 -33.71 32.68
C ASP A 408 -43.83 -33.65 33.88
N GLU A 409 -43.40 -32.44 34.23
CA GLU A 409 -42.49 -32.19 35.37
C GLU A 409 -43.11 -32.53 36.75
N CYS A 410 -44.42 -32.82 36.80
CA CYS A 410 -45.13 -33.18 38.03
C CYS A 410 -45.30 -34.70 38.20
N HIS A 411 -45.12 -35.49 37.13
CA HIS A 411 -45.28 -36.94 37.16
C HIS A 411 -44.04 -37.62 36.59
N PHE A 412 -43.25 -38.18 37.50
CA PHE A 412 -42.10 -39.00 37.14
C PHE A 412 -42.46 -40.48 37.28
N GLU A 413 -42.02 -41.29 36.32
CA GLU A 413 -42.11 -42.73 36.44
C GLU A 413 -41.18 -43.25 37.56
N ALA A 414 -41.48 -44.42 38.11
CA ALA A 414 -40.72 -44.98 39.24
C ALA A 414 -39.23 -45.23 38.89
N ASN A 415 -38.94 -45.55 37.63
CA ASN A 415 -37.59 -45.68 37.07
C ASN A 415 -36.86 -44.33 36.89
N GLN A 416 -37.56 -43.20 36.89
CA GLN A 416 -37.00 -41.85 36.73
C GLN A 416 -36.64 -41.18 38.06
N THR A 417 -37.17 -41.68 39.18
CA THR A 417 -37.02 -41.07 40.53
C THR A 417 -36.02 -41.78 41.44
N THR A 418 -35.43 -42.89 40.99
CA THR A 418 -34.51 -43.69 41.79
C THR A 418 -33.06 -43.48 41.34
N THR A 419 -32.31 -42.70 42.13
CA THR A 419 -30.84 -42.73 42.16
C THR A 419 -30.36 -43.48 43.39
#